data_AF-A0AAD7F6B4-F1
#
_entry.id   AF-A0AAD7F6B4-F1
#
_cell.length_a   1.000
_cell.length_b   1.000
_cell.length_c   1.000
_cell.angle_alpha   90.00
_cell.angle_beta   90.00
_cell.angle_gamma   90.00
#
_symmetry.space_group_name_H-M   'P 1'
#
loop_
_entity.id
_entity.type
_entity.pdbx_description
1 polymer ?
#
loop_
_entity_poly.entity_id
_entity_poly.type
_entity_poly.pdbx_seq_one_letter_code
_entity_poly.pdbx_strand_id
1 'polypeptide(L)'
;MSNNRVSLSNQRTHASPPIPLHLLASNAAPLEAEIQFLKSLLAQTEADIAAIKASPLLVTDKSASTPLVKNRKALVACAKQYKTLLAPVRRVPAELICEILARVPCTRAINFRETYEQPPWVLTHICRSWREIALGAPLL
;
A
#
# COMPACT_ATOMS: atom_id res chain seq x y z
N MET A 1 49.68 22.03 -17.84
CA MET A 1 49.45 21.01 -16.79
C MET A 1 48.37 21.51 -15.86
N SER A 2 47.30 20.74 -15.73
CA SER A 2 46.39 20.61 -14.57
C SER A 2 44.94 20.49 -15.03
N ASN A 3 44.58 19.23 -15.28
CA ASN A 3 43.22 18.72 -15.45
C ASN A 3 42.41 18.98 -14.19
N ASN A 4 41.24 19.63 -14.30
CA ASN A 4 40.23 19.58 -13.26
C ASN A 4 39.12 18.61 -13.69
N ARG A 5 39.33 17.33 -13.33
CA ARG A 5 38.37 16.25 -13.50
C ARG A 5 37.26 16.46 -12.47
N VAL A 6 36.10 16.92 -12.93
CA VAL A 6 34.86 16.92 -12.15
C VAL A 6 34.52 15.46 -11.82
N SER A 7 34.84 15.05 -10.59
CA SER A 7 34.60 13.70 -10.10
C SER A 7 33.10 13.51 -9.84
N LEU A 8 32.56 12.53 -10.57
CA LEU A 8 31.28 11.88 -10.36
C LEU A 8 31.17 11.32 -8.93
N SER A 9 30.11 11.67 -8.22
CA SER A 9 29.63 10.89 -7.06
C SER A 9 28.10 10.88 -7.00
N ASN A 10 27.46 10.51 -8.11
CA ASN A 10 26.07 10.03 -8.10
C ASN A 10 26.05 8.60 -7.53
N GLN A 11 26.30 8.47 -6.23
CA GLN A 11 26.11 7.21 -5.53
C GLN A 11 24.59 7.03 -5.31
N ARG A 12 23.92 6.39 -6.27
CA ARG A 12 22.63 5.74 -6.01
C ARG A 12 22.91 4.57 -5.08
N THR A 13 22.84 4.82 -3.78
CA THR A 13 22.69 3.77 -2.79
C THR A 13 21.36 3.06 -3.10
N HIS A 14 21.42 1.78 -3.44
CA HIS A 14 20.25 0.90 -3.57
C HIS A 14 19.62 0.61 -2.18
N ALA A 15 19.39 1.67 -1.40
CA ALA A 15 18.66 1.59 -0.15
C ALA A 15 17.17 1.44 -0.47
N SER A 16 16.49 0.54 0.24
CA SER A 16 15.04 0.40 0.17
C SER A 16 14.38 1.79 0.30
N PRO A 17 13.43 2.16 -0.58
CA PRO A 17 12.83 3.47 -0.53
C PRO A 17 12.13 3.68 0.83
N PRO A 18 12.16 4.90 1.40
CA PRO A 18 11.66 5.16 2.74
C PRO A 18 10.14 4.94 2.79
N ILE A 19 9.67 4.33 3.88
CA ILE A 19 8.23 4.07 4.10
C ILE A 19 7.74 4.95 5.26
N PRO A 20 6.67 5.75 5.10
CA PRO A 20 6.12 6.53 6.20
C PRO A 20 5.52 5.62 7.29
N LEU A 21 6.29 5.36 8.34
CA LEU A 21 5.94 4.38 9.38
C LEU A 21 4.63 4.69 10.11
N HIS A 22 4.31 5.97 10.32
CA HIS A 22 3.09 6.37 11.02
C HIS A 22 1.80 6.05 10.22
N LEU A 23 1.87 6.07 8.88
CA LEU A 23 0.75 5.67 8.02
C LEU A 23 0.59 4.15 7.95
N LEU A 24 1.65 3.37 8.22
CA LEU A 24 1.56 1.91 8.33
C LEU A 24 0.94 1.48 9.66
N ALA A 25 1.23 2.21 10.74
CA ALA A 25 0.71 1.92 12.07
C ALA A 25 -0.76 2.34 12.27
N SER A 26 -1.36 3.07 11.31
CA SER A 26 -2.71 3.61 11.41
C SER A 26 -3.54 3.46 10.12
N ASN A 27 -4.86 3.63 10.24
CA ASN A 27 -5.76 3.80 9.08
C ASN A 27 -6.00 5.29 8.75
N ALA A 28 -5.12 6.18 9.24
CA ALA A 28 -5.25 7.61 8.98
C ALA A 28 -5.14 7.89 7.47
N ALA A 29 -5.94 8.84 7.02
CA ALA A 29 -5.83 9.39 5.69
C ALA A 29 -4.47 10.10 5.56
N PRO A 30 -3.66 9.77 4.53
CA PRO A 30 -2.44 10.53 4.27
C PRO A 30 -2.79 11.98 3.91
N LEU A 31 -1.97 12.93 4.36
CA LEU A 31 -2.05 14.34 3.97
C LEU A 31 -1.78 14.49 2.47
N GLU A 32 -2.27 15.56 1.83
CA GLU A 32 -2.07 15.76 0.38
C GLU A 32 -0.57 15.77 0.00
N ALA A 33 0.28 16.41 0.80
CA ALA A 33 1.73 16.37 0.59
C ALA A 33 2.31 14.94 0.65
N GLU A 34 1.80 14.11 1.56
CA GLU A 34 2.19 12.70 1.68
C GLU A 34 1.66 11.86 0.53
N ILE A 35 0.46 12.16 0.01
CA ILE A 35 -0.10 11.53 -1.18
C ILE A 35 0.82 11.80 -2.37
N GLN A 36 1.21 13.06 -2.59
CA GLN A 36 2.10 13.43 -3.69
C GLN A 36 3.48 12.76 -3.55
N PHE A 37 4.02 12.73 -2.33
CA PHE A 37 5.27 12.05 -2.03
C PHE A 37 5.18 10.52 -2.25
N LEU A 38 4.10 9.87 -1.80
CA LEU A 38 3.89 8.44 -2.00
C LEU A 38 3.70 8.09 -3.48
N LYS A 39 3.05 8.96 -4.25
CA LYS A 39 2.90 8.78 -5.71
C LYS A 39 4.25 8.88 -6.42
N SER A 40 5.11 9.84 -6.05
CA SER A 40 6.44 9.96 -6.65
C SER A 40 7.33 8.77 -6.29
N LEU A 41 7.29 8.32 -5.03
CA LEU A 41 7.97 7.10 -4.59
C LEU A 41 7.47 5.87 -5.35
N LEU A 42 6.16 5.73 -5.53
CA LEU A 42 5.57 4.61 -6.27
C LEU A 42 6.04 4.61 -7.73
N ALA A 43 5.99 5.76 -8.40
CA ALA A 43 6.45 5.91 -9.79
C ALA A 43 7.93 5.55 -9.94
N GLN A 44 8.79 6.03 -9.02
CA GLN A 44 10.21 5.69 -9.02
C GLN A 44 10.44 4.20 -8.79
N THR A 45 9.72 3.61 -7.82
CA THR A 45 9.84 2.18 -7.50
C THR A 45 9.41 1.31 -8.68
N GLU A 46 8.34 1.69 -9.38
CA GLU A 46 7.88 0.96 -10.57
C GLU A 46 8.87 1.08 -11.73
N ALA A 47 9.49 2.26 -11.91
CA ALA A 47 10.57 2.45 -12.88
C ALA A 47 11.80 1.58 -12.54
N ASP A 48 12.20 1.49 -11.27
CA ASP A 48 13.32 0.65 -10.83
C ASP A 48 13.03 -0.85 -11.04
N ILE A 49 11.80 -1.28 -10.77
CA ILE A 49 11.36 -2.66 -11.05
C ILE A 49 11.43 -2.94 -12.55
N ALA A 50 10.99 -2.01 -13.40
CA ALA A 50 11.05 -2.15 -14.85
C ALA A 50 12.51 -2.20 -15.36
N ALA A 51 13.38 -1.34 -14.83
CA ALA A 51 14.80 -1.33 -15.16
C ALA A 51 15.50 -2.64 -14.79
N ILE A 52 15.21 -3.20 -13.60
CA ILE A 52 15.76 -4.50 -13.21
C ILE A 52 15.23 -5.62 -14.11
N LYS A 53 13.94 -5.61 -14.50
CA LYS A 53 13.37 -6.60 -15.42
C LYS A 53 14.01 -6.55 -16.82
N ALA A 54 14.36 -5.35 -17.29
CA ALA A 54 14.99 -5.15 -18.59
C ALA A 54 16.51 -5.45 -18.59
N SER A 55 17.12 -5.69 -17.43
CA SER A 55 18.56 -5.93 -17.33
C SER A 55 18.96 -7.30 -17.89
N PRO A 56 19.82 -7.37 -18.92
CA PRO A 56 20.27 -8.63 -19.50
C PRO A 56 21.08 -9.50 -18.52
N LEU A 57 21.62 -8.90 -17.45
CA LEU A 57 22.36 -9.61 -16.38
C LEU A 57 21.53 -10.67 -15.66
N LEU A 58 20.20 -10.54 -15.59
CA LEU A 58 19.35 -11.60 -15.03
C LEU A 58 19.32 -12.87 -15.90
N VAL A 59 19.56 -12.73 -17.21
CA VAL A 59 19.47 -13.82 -18.20
C VAL A 59 20.82 -14.52 -18.39
N THR A 60 21.91 -13.77 -18.35
CA THR A 60 23.25 -14.28 -18.67
C THR A 60 24.06 -14.76 -17.47
N ASP A 61 23.82 -14.24 -16.26
CA ASP A 61 24.68 -14.50 -15.10
C ASP A 61 23.90 -14.96 -13.87
N LYS A 62 23.92 -16.28 -13.63
CA LYS A 62 23.20 -16.92 -12.50
C LYS A 62 23.70 -16.44 -11.14
N SER A 63 24.96 -16.00 -11.03
CA SER A 63 25.56 -15.53 -9.78
C SER A 63 25.05 -14.14 -9.38
N ALA A 64 25.00 -13.20 -10.35
CA ALA A 64 24.47 -11.85 -10.19
C ALA A 64 22.92 -11.80 -10.12
N SER A 65 22.24 -12.86 -10.56
CA SER A 65 20.78 -12.99 -10.50
C SER A 65 20.23 -12.97 -9.06
N THR A 66 20.96 -13.56 -8.10
CA THR A 66 20.46 -13.69 -6.71
C THR A 66 20.28 -12.36 -5.97
N PRO A 67 21.24 -11.40 -5.95
CA PRO A 67 21.02 -10.09 -5.33
C PRO A 67 19.98 -9.25 -6.08
N LEU A 68 19.95 -9.30 -7.41
CA LEU A 68 18.99 -8.55 -8.24
C LEU A 68 17.55 -9.04 -8.01
N VAL A 69 17.34 -10.35 -7.89
CA VAL A 69 16.02 -10.94 -7.57
C VAL A 69 15.59 -10.56 -6.16
N LYS A 70 16.50 -10.59 -5.17
CA LYS A 70 16.20 -10.14 -3.80
C LYS A 70 15.81 -8.67 -3.77
N ASN A 71 16.57 -7.81 -4.46
CA ASN A 71 16.28 -6.39 -4.58
C ASN A 71 14.91 -6.14 -5.24
N ARG A 72 14.62 -6.82 -6.35
CA ARG A 72 13.32 -6.75 -7.02
C ARG A 72 12.18 -7.15 -6.08
N LYS A 73 12.33 -8.22 -5.31
CA LYS A 73 11.31 -8.66 -4.33
C LYS A 73 11.05 -7.56 -3.28
N ALA A 74 12.10 -6.92 -2.77
CA ALA A 74 11.98 -5.81 -1.83
C ALA A 74 11.25 -4.60 -2.44
N LEU A 75 11.61 -4.20 -3.67
CA LEU A 75 10.94 -3.09 -4.38
C LEU A 75 9.46 -3.39 -4.65
N VAL A 76 9.13 -4.63 -5.05
CA VAL A 76 7.73 -5.05 -5.22
C VAL A 76 6.96 -4.98 -3.90
N ALA A 77 7.57 -5.37 -2.79
CA ALA A 77 6.95 -5.25 -1.47
C ALA A 77 6.71 -3.77 -1.08
N CYS A 78 7.68 -2.88 -1.34
CA CYS A 78 7.53 -1.44 -1.11
C CYS A 78 6.42 -0.84 -1.97
N ALA A 79 6.39 -1.16 -3.28
CA ALA A 79 5.33 -0.69 -4.18
C ALA A 79 3.94 -1.15 -3.70
N LYS A 80 3.81 -2.38 -3.21
CA LYS A 80 2.57 -2.87 -2.61
C LYS A 80 2.16 -2.05 -1.38
N GLN A 81 3.11 -1.71 -0.50
CA GLN A 81 2.83 -0.87 0.66
C GLN A 81 2.38 0.53 0.25
N TYR A 82 3.06 1.19 -0.69
CA TYR A 82 2.65 2.50 -1.19
C TYR A 82 1.23 2.48 -1.80
N LYS A 83 0.89 1.44 -2.57
CA LYS A 83 -0.47 1.24 -3.08
C LYS A 83 -1.50 1.09 -1.97
N THR A 84 -1.18 0.35 -0.91
CA THR A 84 -2.06 0.23 0.27
C THR A 84 -2.25 1.56 0.98
N LEU A 85 -1.20 2.36 1.13
CA LEU A 85 -1.27 3.69 1.75
C LEU A 85 -2.11 4.67 0.92
N LEU A 86 -2.03 4.56 -0.41
CA LEU A 86 -2.81 5.36 -1.37
C LEU A 86 -4.23 4.85 -1.61
N ALA A 87 -4.61 3.71 -1.01
CA ALA A 87 -5.90 3.08 -1.25
C ALA A 87 -7.06 4.05 -0.92
N PRO A 88 -8.06 4.18 -1.81
CA PRO A 88 -9.18 5.11 -1.60
C PRO A 88 -9.91 4.91 -0.28
N VAL A 89 -10.00 3.67 0.22
CA VAL A 89 -10.67 3.31 1.48
C VAL A 89 -10.18 4.10 2.69
N ARG A 90 -8.94 4.60 2.69
CA ARG A 90 -8.37 5.44 3.76
C ARG A 90 -8.81 6.90 3.71
N ARG A 91 -9.47 7.31 2.62
CA ARG A 91 -9.90 8.70 2.36
C ARG A 91 -11.42 8.81 2.19
N VAL A 92 -12.15 7.71 2.36
CA VAL A 92 -13.61 7.73 2.33
C VAL A 92 -14.10 8.37 3.63
N PRO A 93 -14.91 9.44 3.58
CA PRO A 93 -15.53 10.03 4.75
C PRO A 93 -16.37 9.01 5.53
N ALA A 94 -16.48 9.18 6.84
CA ALA A 94 -17.20 8.25 7.70
C ALA A 94 -18.68 8.12 7.30
N GLU A 95 -19.29 9.21 6.83
CA GLU A 95 -20.68 9.26 6.37
C GLU A 95 -20.89 8.32 5.18
N LEU A 96 -19.96 8.31 4.22
CA LEU A 96 -20.04 7.40 3.07
C LEU A 96 -19.81 5.95 3.49
N ILE A 97 -18.99 5.69 4.50
CA ILE A 97 -18.84 4.34 5.07
C ILE A 97 -20.15 3.90 5.75
N CYS A 98 -20.80 4.76 6.52
CA CYS A 98 -22.14 4.50 7.10
C CYS A 98 -23.18 4.20 6.02
N GLU A 99 -23.20 4.99 4.94
CA GLU A 99 -24.11 4.80 3.81
C GLU A 99 -23.86 3.48 3.06
N ILE A 100 -22.60 3.02 3.00
CA ILE A 100 -22.26 1.68 2.48
C ILE A 100 -22.79 0.61 3.44
N LEU A 101 -22.51 0.73 4.74
CA LEU A 101 -22.95 -0.22 5.77
C LEU A 101 -24.48 -0.37 5.76
N ALA A 102 -25.23 0.73 5.67
CA ALA A 102 -26.70 0.75 5.64
C ALA A 102 -27.30 0.07 4.40
N ARG A 103 -26.58 0.07 3.27
CA ARG A 103 -27.04 -0.49 1.99
C ARG A 103 -26.61 -1.93 1.77
N VAL A 104 -25.74 -2.48 2.61
CA VAL A 104 -25.32 -3.88 2.47
C VAL A 104 -26.50 -4.77 2.86
N PRO A 105 -27.07 -5.55 1.92
CA PRO A 105 -28.23 -6.36 2.20
C PRO A 105 -27.92 -7.40 3.28
N CYS A 106 -28.83 -7.58 4.24
CA CYS A 106 -28.88 -8.74 5.13
C CYS A 106 -29.24 -10.03 4.37
N THR A 107 -28.47 -10.40 3.36
CA THR A 107 -28.73 -11.62 2.59
C THR A 107 -28.13 -12.83 3.28
N ARG A 108 -28.87 -13.37 4.26
CA ARG A 108 -29.04 -14.83 4.44
C ARG A 108 -30.23 -15.14 5.36
N ALA A 109 -31.42 -14.95 4.83
CA ALA A 109 -32.58 -15.72 5.28
C ALA A 109 -32.57 -17.08 4.58
N ILE A 110 -31.64 -17.97 4.96
CA ILE A 110 -31.77 -19.41 4.68
C ILE A 110 -31.27 -20.16 5.90
N ASN A 111 -32.22 -20.39 6.82
CA ASN A 111 -32.26 -21.53 7.74
C ASN A 111 -30.93 -21.94 8.36
N PHE A 112 -30.42 -21.22 9.35
CA PHE A 112 -29.75 -21.88 10.47
C PHE A 112 -29.86 -21.01 11.72
N ARG A 113 -30.28 -21.67 12.80
CA ARG A 113 -30.15 -21.23 14.19
C ARG A 113 -28.78 -20.57 14.41
N GLU A 114 -28.75 -19.55 15.28
CA GLU A 114 -27.57 -18.86 15.83
C GLU A 114 -27.27 -17.48 15.18
N THR A 115 -28.17 -16.54 15.50
CA THR A 115 -27.89 -15.20 16.04
C THR A 115 -26.39 -14.87 16.18
N TYR A 116 -25.89 -13.85 15.46
CA TYR A 116 -24.72 -12.97 15.69
C TYR A 116 -23.99 -12.56 14.39
N GLU A 117 -24.28 -13.15 13.22
CA GLU A 117 -23.68 -12.77 11.93
C GLU A 117 -24.65 -12.04 10.98
N GLN A 118 -25.26 -10.94 11.43
CA GLN A 118 -25.98 -10.02 10.55
C GLN A 118 -25.07 -8.86 10.11
N PRO A 119 -25.21 -8.29 8.89
CA PRO A 119 -24.60 -7.00 8.58
C PRO A 119 -25.02 -5.98 9.66
N PRO A 120 -24.10 -5.14 10.18
CA PRO A 120 -22.82 -4.75 9.60
C PRO A 120 -21.59 -5.54 10.13
N TRP A 121 -21.77 -6.60 10.92
CA TRP A 121 -20.66 -7.29 11.61
C TRP A 121 -19.57 -7.78 10.66
N VAL A 122 -19.92 -8.31 9.48
CA VAL A 122 -18.95 -8.73 8.44
C VAL A 122 -18.02 -7.59 8.02
N LEU A 123 -18.53 -6.36 7.97
CA LEU A 123 -17.79 -5.18 7.52
C LEU A 123 -16.87 -4.63 8.62
N THR A 124 -17.11 -5.00 9.89
CA THR A 124 -16.19 -4.71 11.01
C THR A 124 -14.84 -5.44 10.89
N HIS A 125 -14.73 -6.41 9.98
CA HIS A 125 -13.49 -7.14 9.72
C HIS A 125 -12.62 -6.51 8.62
N ILE A 126 -13.07 -5.45 7.92
CA ILE A 126 -12.30 -4.79 6.86
C ILE A 126 -11.07 -4.07 7.42
N CYS A 127 -11.29 -3.13 8.33
CA CYS A 127 -10.21 -2.42 9.03
C CYS A 127 -10.73 -1.81 10.35
N ARG A 128 -9.80 -1.33 11.18
CA ARG A 128 -10.13 -0.68 12.45
C ARG A 128 -11.08 0.51 12.28
N SER A 129 -10.88 1.36 11.26
CA SER A 129 -11.75 2.52 11.02
C SER A 129 -13.19 2.11 10.67
N TRP A 130 -13.37 1.11 9.80
CA TRP A 130 -14.70 0.59 9.47
C TRP A 130 -15.39 -0.03 10.68
N ARG A 131 -14.64 -0.73 11.54
CA ARG A 131 -15.15 -1.26 12.80
C ARG A 131 -15.61 -0.16 13.75
N GLU A 132 -14.80 0.88 13.95
CA GLU A 132 -15.16 2.00 14.82
C GLU A 132 -16.43 2.70 14.33
N ILE A 133 -16.57 2.90 13.01
CA ILE A 133 -17.77 3.49 12.40
C ILE A 133 -18.99 2.59 12.58
N ALA A 134 -18.87 1.29 12.28
CA ALA A 134 -19.98 0.35 12.42
C ALA A 134 -20.46 0.19 13.87
N LEU A 135 -19.55 0.18 14.85
CA LEU A 135 -19.89 0.10 16.27
C LEU A 135 -20.41 1.43 16.85
N GLY A 136 -19.99 2.56 16.27
CA GLY A 136 -20.36 3.90 16.71
C GLY A 136 -21.65 4.44 16.07
N ALA A 137 -22.23 3.72 15.12
CA ALA A 137 -23.46 4.11 14.42
C ALA A 137 -24.67 3.39 15.07
N PRO A 138 -25.43 4.04 15.98
CA PRO A 138 -26.55 3.41 16.69
C PRO A 138 -27.75 3.07 15.80
N LEU A 139 -27.72 3.49 14.52
CA LEU A 139 -28.79 3.30 13.53
C LEU A 139 -28.47 2.17 12.52
N LEU A 140 -27.35 1.46 12.71
CA LEU A 140 -26.92 0.30 11.90
C LEU A 140 -27.07 -1.02 12.67
#